data_AF-A0AAU5EEY4-F1
#
_entry.id   AF-A0AAU5EEY4-F1
#
_cell.length_a   1.000
_cell.length_b   1.000
_cell.length_c   1.000
_cell.angle_alpha   90.00
_cell.angle_beta   90.00
_cell.angle_gamma   90.00
#
_symmetry.space_group_name_H-M   'P 1'
#
loop_
_entity.id
_entity.type
_entity.pdbx_description
1 polymer ?
#
loop_
_entity_poly.entity_id
_entity_poly.type
_entity_poly.pdbx_seq_one_letter_code
_entity_poly.pdbx_strand_id
1 'polypeptide(L)'
;MTVKIPTGCLFTHILRGSGRRITYQNAGVDCAFVGALSSGFCNWRIDFTYVDTDNRTYRRSRGRTHPECRIDPMRNNSPRTLPRYGKACAHLYVNGVRRVSQCHHVTK
;
A
#
# COMPACT_ATOMS: atom_id res chain seq x y z
N MET A 1 -16.82 -12.61 5.66
CA MET A 1 -15.53 -13.33 5.63
C MET A 1 -14.40 -12.33 5.40
N THR A 2 -13.39 -12.33 6.27
CA THR A 2 -12.26 -11.40 6.21
C THR A 2 -11.15 -12.04 5.40
N VAL A 3 -11.08 -11.76 4.09
CA VAL A 3 -10.02 -12.31 3.23
C VAL A 3 -8.70 -11.64 3.64
N LYS A 4 -7.90 -12.34 4.45
CA LYS A 4 -6.46 -12.06 4.62
C LYS A 4 -5.78 -12.25 3.26
N ILE A 5 -4.59 -11.68 3.07
CA ILE A 5 -3.81 -11.93 1.85
C ILE A 5 -3.68 -13.46 1.68
N PRO A 6 -4.07 -14.03 0.52
CA PRO A 6 -4.02 -15.48 0.31
C PRO A 6 -2.61 -16.03 0.52
N THR A 7 -2.52 -17.28 0.97
CA THR A 7 -1.24 -17.99 1.06
C THR A 7 -0.56 -18.01 -0.31
N GLY A 8 0.72 -17.62 -0.36
CA GLY A 8 1.46 -17.47 -1.62
C GLY A 8 1.38 -16.07 -2.23
N CYS A 9 0.72 -15.12 -1.59
CA CYS A 9 0.74 -13.70 -1.95
C CYS A 9 1.38 -12.85 -0.86
N LEU A 10 2.12 -11.81 -1.25
CA LEU A 10 2.72 -10.82 -0.36
C LEU A 10 2.24 -9.43 -0.77
N PHE A 11 1.95 -8.57 0.21
CA PHE A 11 1.73 -7.16 -0.07
C PHE A 11 3.03 -6.39 0.16
N THR A 12 3.55 -5.81 -0.91
CA THR A 12 4.82 -5.09 -0.94
C THR A 12 4.55 -3.59 -1.02
N HIS A 13 5.25 -2.81 -0.20
CA HIS A 13 5.31 -1.36 -0.30
C HIS A 13 6.76 -0.97 -0.52
N ILE A 14 7.06 -0.39 -1.68
CA ILE A 14 8.40 0.09 -2.02
C ILE A 14 8.42 1.60 -1.82
N LEU A 15 9.37 2.06 -1.03
CA LEU A 15 9.63 3.47 -0.81
C LEU A 15 11.12 3.73 -1.05
N ARG A 16 11.45 4.61 -2.01
CA ARG A 16 12.83 5.06 -2.24
C ARG A 16 12.91 6.57 -2.07
N GLY A 17 14.04 7.01 -1.52
CA GLY A 17 14.22 8.40 -1.14
C GLY A 17 15.33 8.56 -0.11
N SER A 18 15.48 9.78 0.40
CA SER A 18 16.39 10.12 1.49
C SER A 18 15.78 11.23 2.35
N GLY A 19 15.92 11.09 3.67
CA GLY A 19 15.25 11.95 4.63
C GLY A 19 13.75 12.08 4.33
N ARG A 20 13.26 13.32 4.21
CA ARG A 20 11.85 13.59 3.87
C ARG A 20 11.52 13.49 2.39
N ARG A 21 12.51 13.31 1.50
CA ARG A 21 12.31 13.31 0.04
C ARG A 21 12.05 11.89 -0.46
N ILE A 22 10.84 11.64 -0.94
CA ILE A 22 10.45 10.41 -1.63
C ILE A 22 10.63 10.62 -3.13
N THR A 23 11.47 9.79 -3.75
CA THR A 23 11.69 9.77 -5.21
C THR A 23 10.87 8.72 -5.92
N TYR A 24 10.49 7.64 -5.23
CA TYR A 24 9.67 6.58 -5.77
C TYR A 24 8.81 5.95 -4.67
N GLN A 25 7.54 5.74 -4.97
CA GLN A 25 6.63 5.03 -4.09
C GLN A 25 5.66 4.17 -4.89
N ASN A 26 5.63 2.89 -4.57
CA ASN A 26 4.74 1.91 -5.18
C ASN A 26 4.26 0.95 -4.09
N ALA A 27 3.04 0.44 -4.22
CA ALA A 27 2.64 -0.72 -3.46
C ALA A 27 1.80 -1.64 -4.33
N GLY A 28 1.89 -2.93 -4.07
CA GLY A 28 1.12 -3.93 -4.79
C GLY A 28 1.10 -5.26 -4.08
N VAL A 29 0.34 -6.20 -4.64
CA VAL A 29 0.37 -7.60 -4.24
C VAL A 29 1.17 -8.38 -5.27
N ASP A 30 2.16 -9.13 -4.78
CA ASP A 30 2.94 -10.07 -5.55
C ASP A 30 2.49 -11.48 -5.16
N CYS A 31 1.86 -12.20 -6.09
CA CYS A 31 1.42 -13.58 -5.88
C CYS A 31 2.30 -14.55 -6.66
N ALA A 32 2.71 -15.64 -6.02
CA ALA A 32 3.51 -16.72 -6.63
C ALA A 32 2.82 -18.08 -6.45
N PHE A 33 3.18 -19.04 -7.31
CA PHE A 33 2.68 -20.42 -7.30
C PHE A 33 1.14 -20.49 -7.27
N VAL A 34 0.57 -21.33 -6.40
CA VAL A 34 -0.89 -21.54 -6.24
C VAL A 34 -1.65 -20.26 -5.85
N GLY A 35 -0.95 -19.27 -5.28
CA GLY A 35 -1.52 -17.95 -4.99
C GLY A 35 -1.95 -17.24 -6.26
N ALA A 36 -1.20 -17.33 -7.36
CA ALA A 36 -1.55 -16.70 -8.63
C ALA A 36 -2.75 -17.37 -9.34
N LEU A 37 -2.99 -18.66 -9.07
CA LEU A 37 -4.04 -19.45 -9.72
C LEU A 37 -5.41 -19.32 -9.03
N SER A 38 -5.46 -18.85 -7.78
CA SER A 38 -6.68 -18.81 -6.96
C SER A 38 -7.00 -17.44 -6.35
N SER A 39 -6.10 -16.46 -6.47
CA SER A 39 -6.33 -15.11 -5.95
C SER A 39 -6.95 -14.19 -7.00
N GLY A 40 -8.04 -13.52 -6.62
CA GLY A 40 -8.64 -12.45 -7.40
C GLY A 40 -9.06 -11.34 -6.44
N PHE A 41 -8.32 -10.23 -6.45
CA PHE A 41 -8.68 -9.05 -5.67
C PHE A 41 -9.65 -8.22 -6.49
N CYS A 42 -10.94 -8.29 -6.18
CA CYS A 42 -11.99 -7.48 -6.81
C CYS A 42 -12.35 -6.27 -5.93
N ASN A 43 -12.90 -5.21 -6.52
CA ASN A 43 -13.23 -3.97 -5.80
C ASN A 43 -12.07 -3.48 -4.92
N TRP A 44 -10.86 -3.52 -5.48
CA TRP A 44 -9.64 -3.27 -4.75
C TRP A 44 -9.25 -1.80 -4.80
N ARG A 45 -8.53 -1.34 -3.79
CA ARG A 45 -7.97 0.01 -3.71
C ARG A 45 -6.72 0.01 -2.86
N ILE A 46 -5.69 0.73 -3.29
CA ILE A 46 -4.47 0.95 -2.51
C ILE A 46 -4.41 2.41 -2.07
N ASP A 47 -4.32 2.65 -0.77
CA ASP A 47 -4.17 3.97 -0.17
C ASP A 47 -2.78 4.13 0.43
N PHE A 48 -2.20 5.33 0.31
CA PHE A 48 -0.98 5.68 1.05
C PHE A 48 -1.32 6.66 2.17
N THR A 49 -0.76 6.46 3.36
CA THR A 49 -0.91 7.38 4.49
C THR A 49 0.44 7.80 5.03
N TYR A 50 0.53 9.03 5.49
CA TYR A 50 1.71 9.58 6.14
C TYR A 50 1.35 10.04 7.52
N VAL A 51 2.16 9.58 8.47
CA VAL A 51 1.96 9.75 9.90
C VAL A 51 3.21 10.43 10.45
N ASP A 52 3.05 11.40 11.34
CA ASP A 52 4.20 12.00 12.03
C ASP A 52 4.71 11.11 13.17
N THR A 53 5.72 11.60 13.90
CA THR A 53 6.31 10.90 15.06
C THR A 53 5.34 10.77 16.24
N ASP A 54 4.31 11.60 16.30
CA ASP A 54 3.28 11.59 17.34
C ASP A 54 2.08 10.70 16.95
N ASN A 55 2.26 9.85 15.93
CA ASN A 55 1.24 8.98 15.35
C ASN A 55 0.02 9.72 14.76
N ARG A 56 0.13 11.01 14.41
CA ARG A 56 -0.96 11.77 13.76
C ARG A 56 -0.87 11.63 12.25
N THR A 57 -1.96 11.14 11.64
CA THR A 57 -2.05 11.09 10.18
C THR A 57 -2.27 12.49 9.64
N TYR A 58 -1.25 13.05 8.99
CA TYR A 58 -1.34 14.40 8.41
C TYR A 58 -1.67 14.37 6.91
N ARG A 59 -1.53 13.21 6.25
CA ARG A 59 -1.85 13.08 4.82
C ARG A 59 -2.31 11.68 4.46
N ARG A 60 -3.31 11.62 3.58
CA ARG A 60 -3.78 10.39 2.91
C ARG A 60 -3.87 10.62 1.40
N SER A 61 -3.22 9.75 0.63
CA SER A 61 -3.35 9.65 -0.82
C SER A 61 -4.25 8.46 -1.12
N ARG A 62 -5.55 8.71 -1.23
CA ARG A 62 -6.56 7.67 -1.51
C ARG A 62 -6.50 7.27 -2.98
N GLY A 63 -6.50 5.97 -3.26
CA GLY A 63 -6.54 5.44 -4.62
C GLY A 63 -7.96 5.47 -5.21
N ARG A 64 -8.08 5.17 -6.51
CA ARG A 64 -9.37 4.82 -7.12
C ARG A 64 -9.74 3.39 -6.70
N THR A 65 -11.03 3.12 -6.50
CA THR A 65 -11.51 1.75 -6.37
C THR A 65 -11.66 1.14 -7.77
N HIS A 66 -11.01 -0.01 -7.96
CA HIS A 66 -11.01 -0.79 -9.19
C HIS A 66 -12.03 -1.94 -9.04
N PRO A 67 -13.18 -1.89 -9.73
CA PRO A 67 -14.20 -2.92 -9.62
C PRO A 67 -13.74 -4.26 -10.21
N GLU A 68 -12.83 -4.23 -11.19
CA GLU A 68 -12.27 -5.42 -11.82
C GLU A 68 -11.45 -6.27 -10.84
N CYS A 69 -11.44 -7.58 -11.07
CA CYS A 69 -10.62 -8.52 -10.33
C CYS A 69 -9.22 -8.58 -10.96
N ARG A 70 -8.18 -8.43 -10.13
CA ARG A 70 -6.79 -8.66 -10.55
C ARG A 70 -6.05 -9.54 -9.54
N ILE A 71 -5.08 -10.29 -10.02
CA ILE A 71 -4.21 -11.12 -9.17
C ILE A 71 -3.09 -10.28 -8.52
N ASP A 72 -2.75 -9.16 -9.17
CA ASP A 72 -1.60 -8.30 -8.89
C ASP A 72 -2.01 -6.81 -8.77
N PRO A 73 -2.96 -6.45 -7.88
CA PRO A 73 -3.32 -5.06 -7.67
C PRO A 73 -2.08 -4.23 -7.31
N MET A 74 -1.79 -3.20 -8.10
CA MET A 74 -0.61 -2.36 -7.93
C MET A 74 -0.96 -0.88 -8.13
N ARG A 75 -0.30 0.00 -7.38
CA ARG A 75 -0.46 1.45 -7.49
C ARG A 75 0.85 2.19 -7.25
N ASN A 76 1.17 3.09 -8.17
CA ASN A 76 2.23 4.10 -8.00
C ASN A 76 1.69 5.36 -7.33
N ASN A 77 2.56 6.07 -6.61
CA ASN A 77 2.27 7.39 -6.06
C ASN A 77 3.38 8.38 -6.44
N SER A 78 2.98 9.62 -6.73
CA SER A 78 3.90 10.62 -7.23
C SER A 78 5.01 10.94 -6.22
N PRO A 79 6.25 11.18 -6.70
CA PRO A 79 7.36 11.68 -5.89
C PRO A 79 6.97 12.94 -5.11
N ARG A 80 7.55 13.13 -3.92
CA ARG A 80 7.22 14.26 -3.05
C ARG A 80 8.23 14.46 -1.94
N THR A 81 8.24 15.67 -1.38
CA THR A 81 8.88 15.95 -0.10
C THR A 81 7.82 15.97 1.02
N LEU A 82 8.06 15.21 2.08
CA LEU A 82 7.19 15.18 3.24
C LEU A 82 7.42 16.40 4.15
N PRO A 83 6.36 16.98 4.73
CA PRO A 83 6.50 18.09 5.67
C PRO A 83 7.08 17.62 7.02
N ARG A 84 6.90 16.34 7.38
CA ARG A 84 7.30 15.77 8.68
C ARG A 84 7.92 14.38 8.49
N TYR A 85 8.87 14.04 9.36
CA TYR A 85 9.33 12.66 9.56
C TYR A 85 8.25 11.83 10.25
N GLY A 86 8.38 10.50 10.21
CA GLY A 86 7.44 9.58 10.84
C GLY A 86 7.29 8.29 10.05
N LYS A 87 6.08 7.92 9.65
CA LYS A 87 5.81 6.69 8.90
C LYS A 87 5.13 6.97 7.57
N ALA A 88 5.55 6.27 6.53
CA ALA A 88 4.85 6.17 5.26
C ALA A 88 4.29 4.75 5.13
N CYS A 89 2.97 4.62 5.05
CA CYS A 89 2.29 3.34 4.96
C CYS A 89 1.52 3.21 3.66
N ALA A 90 1.41 1.98 3.16
CA ALA A 90 0.47 1.59 2.13
C ALA A 90 -0.54 0.61 2.70
N HIS A 91 -1.79 0.70 2.24
CA HIS A 91 -2.91 -0.11 2.71
C HIS A 91 -3.67 -0.67 1.52
N LEU A 92 -3.88 -1.98 1.48
CA LEU A 92 -4.78 -2.61 0.51
C LEU A 92 -6.18 -2.75 1.11
N TYR A 93 -7.18 -2.29 0.36
CA TYR A 93 -8.60 -2.49 0.62
C TYR A 93 -9.19 -3.39 -0.46
N VAL A 94 -10.08 -4.31 -0.06
CA VAL A 94 -10.82 -5.21 -0.96
C VAL A 94 -12.26 -5.24 -0.49
N ASN A 95 -13.21 -4.91 -1.36
CA ASN A 95 -14.62 -4.68 -0.99
C ASN A 95 -14.77 -3.67 0.16
N GLY A 96 -13.97 -2.60 0.14
CA GLY A 96 -13.99 -1.54 1.16
C GLY A 96 -13.34 -1.89 2.51
N VAL A 97 -12.92 -3.14 2.72
CA VAL A 97 -12.28 -3.59 3.97
C VAL A 97 -10.77 -3.59 3.83
N ARG A 98 -10.05 -2.97 4.79
CA ARG A 98 -8.58 -3.01 4.83
C ARG A 98 -8.11 -4.44 5.12
N ARG A 99 -7.33 -5.01 4.21
CA ARG A 99 -6.80 -6.39 4.31
C ARG A 99 -5.41 -6.45 4.90
N VAL A 100 -4.56 -5.47 4.57
CA VAL A 100 -3.16 -5.43 4.99
C VAL A 100 -2.62 -3.99 4.97
N SER A 101 -1.58 -3.77 5.76
CA SER A 101 -0.82 -2.52 5.80
C SER A 101 0.67 -2.85 5.85
N GLN A 102 1.50 -2.11 5.10
CA GLN A 102 2.95 -2.15 5.22
C GLN A 102 3.49 -0.73 5.35
N CYS A 103 4.35 -0.49 6.34
CA CYS A 103 4.86 0.84 6.70
C CYS A 103 6.38 0.87 6.70
N HIS A 104 6.92 2.02 6.31
CA HIS A 104 8.33 2.38 6.43
C HIS A 104 8.49 3.54 7.39
N HIS A 105 9.56 3.52 8.18
CA HIS A 105 9.97 4.68 8.95
C HIS A 105 10.72 5.64 8.04
N VAL A 106 10.26 6.87 8.01
CA VAL A 106 10.93 7.98 7.33
C VAL A 106 11.59 8.81 8.40
N THR A 107 12.89 8.60 8.57
CA THR A 107 13.75 9.28 9.55
C THR A 107 14.78 10.15 8.84
N LYS A 108 15.59 10.86 9.63
CA LYS A 108 16.77 11.58 9.12
C LYS A 108 17.78 10.60 8.54
#